data_AF-A0A1H9BJG7-F1
#
_entry.id   AF-A0A1H9BJG7-F1
#
_cell.length_a   1.000
_cell.length_b   1.000
_cell.length_c   1.000
_cell.angle_alpha   90.00
_cell.angle_beta   90.00
_cell.angle_gamma   90.00
#
_symmetry.space_group_name_H-M   'P 1'
#
loop_
_entity.id
_entity.type
_entity.pdbx_description
1 polymer ?
#
loop_
_entity_poly.entity_id
_entity_poly.type
_entity_poly.pdbx_seq_one_letter_code
_entity_poly.pdbx_strand_id
1 'polypeptide(L)'
;MSSLARELNERGVVCPSGADPERNAHRSGERWIVRTVAMILENPRYTGRQVWNRNSTTGHGPGGRTGVRGSGALRWKPVSEWEVSERFAARFSTTFSSWEKATRVKYSRLAKRSVERR
;
A
#
# COMPACT_ATOMS: atom_id res chain seq x y z
N MET A 1 10.11 4.59 12.85
CA MET A 1 9.16 3.52 12.47
C MET A 1 9.28 2.28 13.36
N SER A 2 10.46 1.93 13.89
CA SER A 2 10.56 0.80 14.84
C SER A 2 9.84 1.04 16.17
N SER A 3 9.73 2.30 16.62
CA SER A 3 9.03 2.66 17.85
C SER A 3 7.55 2.29 17.85
N LEU A 4 6.82 2.52 16.75
CA LEU A 4 5.38 2.24 16.69
C LEU A 4 5.08 0.74 16.77
N ALA A 5 5.87 -0.11 16.09
CA ALA A 5 5.68 -1.56 16.20
C ALA A 5 5.93 -2.05 17.63
N ARG A 6 6.93 -1.50 18.31
CA ARG A 6 7.21 -1.79 19.71
C ARG A 6 6.06 -1.35 20.61
N GLU A 7 5.59 -0.11 20.47
CA GLU A 7 4.48 0.45 21.25
C GLU A 7 3.18 -0.35 21.07
N LEU A 8 2.88 -0.78 19.84
CA LEU A 8 1.71 -1.64 19.57
C LEU A 8 1.81 -3.00 20.27
N ASN A 9 3.01 -3.60 20.28
CA ASN A 9 3.24 -4.86 20.98
C ASN A 9 3.18 -4.69 22.51
N GLU A 10 3.77 -3.62 23.05
CA GLU A 10 3.73 -3.31 24.49
C GLU A 10 2.30 -3.06 24.99
N ARG A 11 1.46 -2.44 24.16
CA ARG A 11 0.04 -2.23 24.45
C ARG A 11 -0.83 -3.46 24.22
N GLY A 12 -0.27 -4.58 23.76
CA GLY A 12 -1.02 -5.79 23.45
C GLY A 12 -2.03 -5.62 22.31
N VAL A 13 -1.82 -4.67 21.39
CA VAL A 13 -2.69 -4.50 20.23
C VAL A 13 -2.53 -5.70 19.32
N VAL A 14 -3.62 -6.41 19.04
CA VAL A 14 -3.59 -7.59 18.17
C VAL A 14 -3.10 -7.19 16.77
N CYS A 15 -2.11 -7.92 16.26
CA CYS A 15 -1.61 -7.66 14.91
C CYS A 15 -2.58 -8.21 13.83
N PRO A 16 -2.56 -7.71 12.59
CA PRO A 16 -3.53 -8.12 11.57
C PRO A 16 -3.56 -9.62 11.29
N SER A 17 -2.40 -10.27 11.36
CA SER A 17 -2.28 -11.73 11.21
C SER A 17 -2.77 -12.52 12.42
N GLY A 18 -2.82 -11.92 13.60
CA GLY A 18 -3.45 -12.53 14.79
C GLY A 18 -4.96 -12.29 14.83
N ALA A 19 -5.42 -11.16 14.30
CA ALA A 19 -6.85 -10.82 14.23
C ALA A 19 -7.60 -11.63 13.16
N ASP A 20 -6.93 -12.01 12.08
CA ASP A 20 -7.48 -12.84 11.00
C ASP A 20 -6.42 -13.87 10.54
N PRO A 21 -6.23 -14.96 11.30
CA PRO A 21 -5.21 -15.96 11.01
C PRO A 21 -5.49 -16.73 9.72
N GLU A 22 -6.75 -16.99 9.39
CA GLU A 22 -7.13 -17.71 8.18
C GLU A 22 -6.67 -16.97 6.91
N ARG A 23 -6.89 -15.66 6.86
CA ARG A 23 -6.43 -14.82 5.74
C ARG A 23 -4.91 -14.61 5.73
N ASN A 24 -4.23 -14.87 6.84
CA ASN A 24 -2.80 -14.62 7.04
C ASN A 24 -2.02 -15.88 7.46
N ALA A 25 -2.45 -17.07 7.04
CA ALA A 25 -1.86 -18.35 7.46
C ALA A 25 -0.34 -18.49 7.17
N HIS A 26 0.19 -17.67 6.26
CA HIS A 26 1.62 -17.59 5.94
C HIS A 26 2.46 -16.78 6.96
N ARG A 27 1.84 -16.29 8.05
CA ARG A 27 2.47 -15.50 9.11
C ARG A 27 2.15 -16.13 10.47
N SER A 28 3.05 -15.96 11.45
CA SER A 28 2.86 -16.52 12.79
C SER A 28 1.72 -15.88 13.59
N GLY A 29 1.33 -14.63 13.28
CA GLY A 29 0.24 -13.95 13.99
C GLY A 29 0.62 -13.37 15.36
N GLU A 30 1.85 -13.57 15.82
CA GLU A 30 2.25 -13.32 17.22
C GLU A 30 2.47 -11.84 17.57
N ARG A 31 2.98 -11.02 16.65
CA ARG A 31 3.41 -9.66 16.96
C ARG A 31 3.41 -8.73 15.74
N TRP A 32 3.36 -7.43 16.02
CA TRP A 32 3.64 -6.40 15.03
C TRP A 32 5.10 -6.45 14.59
N ILE A 33 5.29 -6.49 13.27
CA ILE A 33 6.59 -6.41 12.60
C ILE A 33 6.71 -5.03 11.96
N VAL A 34 7.89 -4.41 12.07
CA VAL A 34 8.16 -3.06 11.54
C VAL A 34 7.84 -2.95 10.05
N ARG A 35 8.17 -4.00 9.28
CA ARG A 35 7.86 -4.07 7.84
C ARG A 35 6.35 -4.01 7.58
N THR A 36 5.54 -4.73 8.37
CA THR A 36 4.08 -4.72 8.25
C THR A 36 3.52 -3.34 8.56
N VAL A 37 4.01 -2.69 9.63
CA VAL A 37 3.63 -1.31 9.97
C VAL A 37 3.95 -0.36 8.82
N ALA A 38 5.16 -0.46 8.24
CA ALA A 38 5.52 0.34 7.08
C ALA A 38 4.60 0.11 5.88
N MET A 39 4.28 -1.15 5.55
CA MET A 39 3.40 -1.48 4.42
C MET A 39 1.96 -0.97 4.60
N ILE A 40 1.42 -1.01 5.82
CA ILE A 40 0.10 -0.47 6.13
C ILE A 40 0.11 1.05 5.99
N LEU A 41 1.12 1.71 6.55
CA LEU A 41 1.27 3.17 6.48
C LEU A 41 1.64 3.69 5.09
N GLU A 42 2.19 2.85 4.20
CA GLU A 42 2.50 3.23 2.82
C GLU A 42 1.31 3.03 1.87
N ASN A 43 0.26 2.33 2.31
CA ASN A 43 -0.91 2.06 1.49
C ASN A 43 -2.09 2.96 1.92
N PRO A 44 -2.42 4.00 1.11
CA PRO A 44 -3.47 4.97 1.44
C PRO A 44 -4.88 4.35 1.55
N ARG A 45 -5.09 3.09 1.12
CA ARG A 45 -6.37 2.41 1.38
C ARG A 45 -6.67 2.27 2.87
N TYR A 46 -5.64 2.10 3.70
CA TYR A 46 -5.82 1.95 5.14
C TYR A 46 -6.13 3.26 5.86
N THR A 47 -6.09 4.40 5.15
CA THR A 47 -6.55 5.68 5.69
C THR A 47 -8.03 5.94 5.39
N GLY A 48 -8.76 4.95 4.87
CA GLY A 48 -10.16 5.13 4.46
C GLY A 48 -10.33 5.82 3.11
N ARG A 49 -9.28 5.92 2.28
CA ARG A 49 -9.38 6.50 0.94
C ARG A 49 -9.64 5.44 -0.12
N GLN A 50 -10.35 5.82 -1.17
CA GLN A 50 -10.48 5.00 -2.37
C GLN A 50 -9.22 5.14 -3.21
N VAL A 51 -8.76 4.03 -3.79
CA VAL A 51 -7.51 3.98 -4.57
C VAL A 51 -7.75 3.17 -5.83
N TRP A 52 -7.45 3.76 -7.00
CA TRP A 52 -7.59 3.12 -8.31
C TRP A 52 -6.28 3.18 -9.12
N ASN A 53 -6.33 2.75 -10.39
CA ASN A 53 -5.17 2.71 -11.29
C ASN A 53 -3.95 1.95 -10.73
N ARG A 54 -4.17 0.79 -10.10
CA ARG A 54 -3.09 -0.01 -9.47
C ARG A 54 -2.34 -0.89 -10.46
N ASN A 55 -2.97 -1.21 -11.58
CA ASN A 55 -2.43 -2.05 -12.62
C ASN A 55 -2.72 -1.42 -13.98
N SER A 56 -1.82 -1.62 -14.93
CA SER A 56 -2.05 -1.34 -16.34
C SER A 56 -1.93 -2.62 -17.13
N THR A 57 -2.79 -2.77 -18.13
CA THR A 57 -2.65 -3.80 -19.15
C THR A 57 -2.05 -3.13 -20.39
N THR A 58 -0.80 -3.44 -20.71
CA THR A 58 -0.18 -2.95 -21.95
C THR A 58 -0.38 -4.01 -23.03
N GLY A 59 -1.03 -3.67 -24.14
CA GLY A 59 -1.24 -4.57 -25.27
C GLY A 59 -0.77 -3.95 -26.58
N HIS A 60 0.28 -4.51 -27.18
CA HIS A 60 0.24 -5.16 -28.50
C HIS A 60 1.63 -5.75 -28.79
N GLY A 61 1.68 -7.04 -29.12
CA GLY A 61 2.88 -7.73 -29.58
C GLY A 61 2.49 -8.99 -30.36
N PRO A 62 3.22 -9.36 -31.42
CA PRO A 62 2.91 -10.54 -32.20
C PRO A 62 3.18 -11.79 -31.33
N GLY A 63 2.10 -12.51 -30.98
CA GLY A 63 2.12 -13.64 -30.04
C GLY A 63 0.98 -13.65 -29.01
N GLY A 64 0.12 -12.63 -28.98
CA GLY A 64 -1.04 -12.57 -28.09
C GLY A 64 -2.16 -13.56 -28.48
N ARG A 65 -2.74 -14.27 -27.49
CA ARG A 65 -3.92 -15.14 -27.72
C ARG A 65 -5.09 -14.32 -28.29
N THR A 66 -5.73 -14.85 -29.32
CA THR A 66 -6.96 -14.33 -29.92
C THR A 66 -8.15 -14.65 -28.99
N GLY A 67 -8.66 -13.63 -28.33
CA GLY A 67 -9.86 -13.70 -27.49
C GLY A 67 -10.24 -12.30 -27.01
N VAL A 68 -11.54 -12.00 -26.99
CA VAL A 68 -12.18 -10.66 -26.95
C VAL A 68 -11.85 -9.78 -25.71
N ARG A 69 -10.90 -10.16 -24.85
CA ARG A 69 -10.29 -9.29 -23.83
C ARG A 69 -8.77 -9.47 -23.78
N GLY A 70 -8.06 -8.51 -24.37
CA GLY A 70 -6.74 -8.03 -23.94
C GLY A 70 -5.63 -9.09 -23.78
N SER A 71 -4.92 -9.37 -24.86
CA SER A 71 -3.67 -10.15 -24.90
C SER A 71 -2.46 -9.38 -24.32
N GLY A 72 -2.63 -8.65 -23.22
CA GLY A 72 -1.62 -7.76 -22.63
C GLY A 72 -1.08 -8.26 -21.31
N ALA A 73 0.21 -8.04 -21.04
CA ALA A 73 0.80 -8.35 -19.75
C ALA A 73 0.26 -7.40 -18.67
N LEU A 74 -0.21 -7.97 -17.56
CA LEU A 74 -0.61 -7.20 -16.39
C LEU A 74 0.65 -6.64 -15.72
N ARG A 75 0.75 -5.32 -15.61
CA ARG A 75 1.84 -4.64 -14.90
C ARG A 75 1.29 -3.88 -13.70
N TRP A 76 1.85 -4.16 -12.52
CA TRP A 76 1.58 -3.35 -11.33
C TRP A 76 2.24 -1.97 -11.45
N LYS A 77 1.45 -0.92 -11.21
CA LYS A 77 1.95 0.46 -11.17
C LYS A 77 2.58 0.75 -9.80
N PRO A 78 3.67 1.54 -9.74
CA PRO A 78 4.21 2.01 -8.47
C PRO A 78 3.17 2.88 -7.75
N VAL A 79 3.23 2.92 -6.41
CA VAL A 79 2.27 3.64 -5.56
C VAL A 79 2.18 5.13 -5.90
N SER A 80 3.24 5.73 -6.44
CA SER A 80 3.26 7.12 -6.90
C SER A 80 2.36 7.40 -8.11
N GLU A 81 2.01 6.37 -8.88
CA GLU A 81 1.09 6.45 -10.02
C GLU A 81 -0.34 6.04 -9.64
N TRP A 82 -0.58 5.67 -8.38
CA TRP A 82 -1.93 5.36 -7.92
C TRP A 82 -2.72 6.63 -7.76
N GLU A 83 -3.96 6.60 -8.23
CA GLU A 83 -4.89 7.69 -8.05
C GLU A 83 -5.71 7.44 -6.77
N VAL A 84 -5.82 8.46 -5.93
CA VAL A 84 -6.35 8.36 -4.56
C VAL A 84 -7.41 9.44 -4.36
N SER A 85 -8.56 9.06 -3.78
CA SER A 85 -9.66 10.01 -3.53
C SER A 85 -9.24 11.08 -2.51
N GLU A 86 -9.73 12.30 -2.73
CA GLU A 86 -9.61 13.38 -1.75
C GLU A 86 -10.49 13.12 -0.52
N ARG A 87 -11.70 12.60 -0.76
CA ARG A 87 -12.67 12.27 0.30
C ARG A 87 -12.39 10.91 0.89
N PHE A 88 -12.60 10.80 2.20
CA PHE A 88 -12.65 9.53 2.90
C PHE A 88 -13.94 8.78 2.55
N ALA A 89 -13.86 7.45 2.49
CA ALA A 89 -15.02 6.60 2.52
C ALA A 89 -15.77 6.86 3.82
N ALA A 90 -17.10 6.98 3.75
CA ALA A 90 -17.97 7.45 4.82
C ALA A 90 -17.84 6.70 6.18
N ARG A 91 -17.19 5.54 6.20
CA ARG A 91 -16.94 4.72 7.40
C ARG A 91 -15.66 5.09 8.17
N PHE A 92 -14.74 5.89 7.62
CA PHE A 92 -13.45 6.20 8.22
C PHE A 92 -13.26 7.72 8.42
N SER A 93 -13.76 8.28 9.53
CA SER A 93 -13.45 9.65 9.95
C SER A 93 -12.32 9.67 10.99
N THR A 94 -11.08 9.54 10.53
CA THR A 94 -9.90 9.92 11.34
C THR A 94 -9.30 11.20 10.76
N THR A 95 -9.16 12.24 11.58
CA THR A 95 -8.70 13.58 11.18
C THR A 95 -7.37 13.56 10.39
N PHE A 96 -7.38 14.21 9.22
CA PHE A 96 -6.39 14.11 8.13
C PHE A 96 -4.98 14.68 8.42
N SER A 97 -4.84 15.63 9.36
CA SER A 97 -3.62 16.46 9.52
C SER A 97 -2.35 15.72 9.98
N SER A 98 -2.49 14.52 10.53
CA SER A 98 -1.38 13.72 11.05
C SER A 98 -0.64 12.94 9.95
N TRP A 99 -1.30 12.59 8.85
CA TRP A 99 -0.78 11.64 7.86
C TRP A 99 0.02 12.28 6.71
N GLU A 100 -0.37 13.49 6.28
CA GLU A 100 0.34 14.26 5.23
C GLU A 100 1.79 14.60 5.62
N LYS A 101 2.02 14.90 6.91
CA LYS A 101 3.35 15.19 7.44
C LYS A 101 4.27 13.97 7.41
N ALA A 102 3.72 12.76 7.62
CA ALA A 102 4.47 11.52 7.61
C ALA A 102 4.86 11.05 6.20
N THR A 103 4.09 11.44 5.18
CA THR A 103 4.22 10.94 3.80
C THR A 103 4.96 11.90 2.87
N ARG A 104 4.83 13.23 3.04
CA ARG A 104 5.51 14.24 2.21
C ARG A 104 7.05 14.17 2.27
N VAL A 105 7.60 13.61 3.35
CA VAL A 105 9.06 13.37 3.53
C VAL A 105 9.56 12.17 2.72
N LYS A 106 8.72 11.17 2.41
CA LYS A 106 9.11 9.96 1.66
C LYS A 106 8.87 10.10 0.15
N TYR A 107 7.74 10.68 -0.26
CA TYR A 107 7.40 10.79 -1.69
C TYR A 107 8.31 11.76 -2.48
N SER A 108 8.94 12.73 -1.80
CA SER A 108 9.94 13.64 -2.41
C SER A 108 11.35 13.04 -2.52
N ARG A 109 11.73 12.08 -1.66
CA ARG A 109 13.07 11.44 -1.67
C ARG A 109 13.17 10.28 -2.66
N LEU A 110 12.08 9.53 -2.87
CA LEU A 110 12.03 8.49 -3.89
C LEU A 110 12.03 9.05 -5.32
N ALA A 111 11.46 10.25 -5.52
CA ALA A 111 11.54 10.97 -6.79
C ALA A 111 12.97 11.45 -7.12
N LYS A 112 13.76 11.87 -6.13
CA LYS A 112 15.13 12.36 -6.35
C LYS A 112 16.16 11.24 -6.59
N ARG A 113 16.00 10.09 -5.95
CA ARG A 113 16.97 8.97 -6.06
C ARG A 113 16.89 8.17 -7.37
N SER A 114 15.83 8.38 -8.17
CA SER A 114 15.70 7.79 -9.51
C SER A 114 16.30 8.67 -10.62
N VAL A 115 16.58 9.95 -10.33
CA VAL A 115 17.22 10.88 -11.27
C VAL A 115 18.74 10.77 -11.21
N GLU A 116 19.30 10.37 -10.06
CA GLU A 116 20.75 10.35 -9.80
C GLU A 116 21.44 9.02 -10.11
N ARG A 117 20.70 8.03 -10.63
CA ARG A 117 21.25 6.75 -11.14
C ARG A 117 20.99 6.59 -12.65
N ARG A 118 21.17 7.67 -13.41
CA ARG A 118 21.20 7.66 -14.87
C ARG A 118 22.50 8.27 -15.37
#